data_AF-A0A966DSC4-F1
#
_entry.id   AF-A0A966DSC4-F1
#
_cell.length_a   1.000
_cell.length_b   1.000
_cell.length_c   1.000
_cell.angle_alpha   90.00
_cell.angle_beta   90.00
_cell.angle_gamma   90.00
#
_symmetry.space_group_name_H-M   'P 1'
#
loop_
_entity.id
_entity.type
_entity.pdbx_description
1 polymer ?
#
loop_
_entity_poly.entity_id
_entity_poly.type
_entity_poly.pdbx_seq_one_letter_code
_entity_poly.pdbx_strand_id
1 'polypeptide(L)' 'MDRINIQCLIDGQPTELQLDKKAMPGETGPCFMITAGGCFKGYIAQEKSGDYQPLGALYYTTMDLQVIGEKLRAHAK' A
#
# COMPACT_ATOMS: atom_id res chain seq x y z
N MET A 1 -8.41 -8.64 11.46
CA MET A 1 -7.73 -7.54 10.75
C MET A 1 -6.45 -8.12 10.21
N ASP A 2 -6.29 -8.18 8.89
CA ASP A 2 -5.05 -8.63 8.25
C ASP A 2 -4.05 -7.47 8.24
N ARG A 3 -2.88 -7.70 8.84
CA ARG A 3 -1.74 -6.80 8.79
C ARG A 3 -0.63 -7.47 8.01
N ILE A 4 -0.06 -6.74 7.06
CA ILE A 4 1.05 -7.17 6.24
C ILE A 4 2.21 -6.20 6.50
N ASN A 5 3.39 -6.71 6.80
CA ASN A 5 4.61 -5.91 6.86
C ASN A 5 5.47 -6.25 5.65
N ILE A 6 5.80 -5.25 4.84
CA ILE A 6 6.70 -5.41 3.70
C ILE A 6 7.90 -4.49 3.85
N GLN A 7 9.01 -4.88 3.25
CA GLN A 7 10.15 -4.01 3.06
C GLN A 7 10.30 -3.70 1.56
N CYS A 8 10.37 -2.42 1.23
CA CYS A 8 10.51 -1.93 -0.14
C CYS A 8 11.41 -0.70 -0.21
N LEU A 9 11.97 -0.44 -1.39
CA LEU A 9 12.69 0.79 -1.69
C LEU A 9 11.67 1.88 -2.00
N ILE A 10 11.53 2.85 -1.10
CA ILE A 10 10.72 4.05 -1.28
C ILE A 10 11.68 5.23 -1.38
N ASP A 11 11.56 6.04 -2.43
CA ASP A 11 12.50 7.14 -2.71
C ASP A 11 13.99 6.71 -2.65
N GLY A 12 14.26 5.49 -3.14
CA GLY A 12 15.61 4.90 -3.11
C GLY A 12 16.11 4.43 -1.74
N GLN A 13 15.31 4.57 -0.67
CA GLN A 13 15.67 4.12 0.67
C GLN A 13 14.88 2.87 1.09
N PRO A 14 15.55 1.85 1.68
CA PRO A 14 14.87 0.67 2.19
C PRO A 14 13.98 1.09 3.38
N THR A 15 12.68 1.00 3.16
CA THR A 15 11.65 1.42 4.10
C THR A 15 10.78 0.21 4.46
N GLU A 16 10.55 0.03 5.76
CA GLU A 16 9.56 -0.93 6.25
C GLU A 16 8.19 -0.26 6.27
N LEU A 17 7.23 -0.90 5.60
CA LEU A 17 5.85 -0.47 5.54
C LEU A 17 4.96 -1.50 6.23
N GLN A 18 4.16 -1.02 7.17
CA GLN A 18 3.03 -1.74 7.71
C GLN A 18 1.79 -1.38 6.90
N LEU A 19 1.10 -2.40 6.39
CA LEU A 19 -0.15 -2.30 5.66
C LEU A 19 -1.25 -3.00 6.43
N ASP A 20 -2.20 -2.23 6.96
CA ASP A 20 -3.38 -2.78 7.62
C ASP A 20 -4.54 -2.82 6.61
N LYS A 21 -5.05 -4.02 6.32
CA LYS A 21 -6.19 -4.20 5.41
C LYS A 21 -7.45 -3.58 6.00
N LYS A 22 -8.12 -2.74 5.23
CA LYS A 22 -9.37 -2.05 5.57
C LYS A 22 -10.45 -2.43 4.56
N ALA A 23 -11.66 -2.65 5.06
CA ALA A 23 -12.86 -2.72 4.23
C ALA A 23 -13.42 -1.30 4.12
N MET A 24 -13.29 -0.68 2.96
CA MET A 24 -13.81 0.66 2.69
C MET A 24 -15.12 0.54 1.89
N PRO A 25 -16.22 1.17 2.35
CA PRO A 25 -17.48 1.15 1.61
C PRO A 25 -17.32 1.93 0.30
N GLY A 26 -17.61 1.28 -0.83
CA GLY A 26 -17.50 1.87 -2.18
C GLY A 26 -16.29 1.40 -2.98
N GLU A 27 -15.29 0.79 -2.34
CA GLU A 27 -14.11 0.26 -3.02
C GLU A 27 -14.31 -1.20 -3.43
N THR A 28 -14.10 -1.50 -4.71
CA THR A 28 -14.26 -2.87 -5.24
C THR A 28 -13.12 -3.82 -4.86
N GLY A 29 -11.96 -3.29 -4.43
CA GLY A 29 -10.75 -4.05 -4.17
C GLY A 29 -10.23 -3.92 -2.73
N PRO A 30 -9.23 -4.74 -2.35
CA PRO A 30 -8.59 -4.62 -1.05
C PRO A 30 -7.95 -3.23 -0.87
N CYS A 31 -8.29 -2.58 0.24
CA CYS A 31 -7.72 -1.32 0.66
C CYS A 31 -6.75 -1.53 1.82
N PHE A 32 -5.69 -0.74 1.87
CA PHE A 32 -4.66 -0.81 2.89
C PHE A 32 -4.35 0.56 3.46
N MET A 33 -4.22 0.62 4.78
CA MET A 33 -3.68 1.77 5.50
C MET A 33 -2.17 1.59 5.62
N ILE A 34 -1.40 2.54 5.10
CA ILE A 34 0.08 2.46 5.12
C ILE A 34 0.60 3.25 6.32
N THR A 35 1.46 2.59 7.09
CA THR A 35 2.24 3.20 8.18
C THR A 35 3.71 2.89 7.97
N ALA A 36 4.57 3.89 8.06
CA ALA A 36 6.03 3.74 7.95
C ALA A 36 6.70 4.41 9.14
N GLY A 37 7.53 3.67 9.88
CA GLY A 37 8.21 4.19 11.08
C GLY A 37 7.25 4.76 12.14
N GLY A 38 6.08 4.15 12.30
CA GLY A 38 5.03 4.63 13.22
C GLY A 38 4.24 5.86 12.72
N CYS A 39 4.54 6.38 11.53
CA CYS A 39 3.82 7.50 10.94
C CYS A 39 2.83 7.03 9.87
N PHE A 40 1.58 7.50 9.95
CA PHE A 40 0.59 7.27 8.90
C PHE A 40 1.00 7.95 7.60
N LYS A 41 0.97 7.19 6.49
CA LYS A 41 1.40 7.65 5.16
C LYS A 41 0.28 7.70 4.13
N GLY A 42 -0.92 7.22 4.45
CA GLY A 42 -2.05 7.27 3.53
C GLY A 42 -2.76 5.94 3.39
N TYR A 43 -3.74 5.93 2.50
CA TYR A 43 -4.48 4.73 2.12
C TYR A 43 -4.20 4.42 0.66
N ILE A 44 -4.14 3.13 0.33
CA ILE A 44 -4.11 2.67 -1.05
C ILE A 44 -5.23 1.67 -1.28
N ALA A 45 -5.81 1.69 -2.47
CA ALA A 45 -6.82 0.72 -2.91
C ALA A 45 -6.31 -0.01 -4.15
N GLN A 46 -6.60 -1.30 -4.22
CA GLN A 46 -6.38 -2.05 -5.45
C GLN A 46 -7.52 -1.79 -6.43
N GLU A 47 -7.17 -1.37 -7.64
CA GLU A 47 -8.11 -1.23 -8.74
C GLU A 47 -8.41 -2.57 -9.43
N LYS A 48 -9.41 -2.56 -10.31
CA LYS A 48 -9.76 -3.72 -11.14
C LYS A 48 -8.62 -4.16 -12.08
N SER A 49 -7.69 -3.26 -12.43
CA SER A 49 -6.48 -3.60 -13.19
C SER A 49 -5.49 -4.44 -12.38
N GLY A 50 -5.63 -4.46 -11.04
CA GLY A 50 -4.69 -5.06 -10.11
C GLY A 50 -3.59 -4.12 -9.62
N ASP A 51 -3.56 -2.88 -10.14
CA ASP A 51 -2.67 -1.82 -9.66
C ASP A 51 -3.19 -1.17 -8.39
N TYR A 52 -2.29 -0.56 -7.63
CA TYR A 52 -2.62 0.15 -6.40
C TYR A 52 -2.60 1.66 -6.63
N GLN A 53 -3.68 2.32 -6.23
CA GLN A 53 -3.81 3.77 -6.30
C GLN A 53 -3.97 4.38 -4.90
N PRO A 54 -3.50 5.61 -4.68
CA PRO A 54 -3.66 6.29 -3.40
C PRO A 54 -5.10 6.80 -3.26
N LEU A 55 -5.68 6.60 -2.08
CA LEU A 55 -6.94 7.23 -1.70
C LEU A 55 -6.64 8.54 -0.96
N GLY A 56 -6.83 9.66 -1.66
CA GLY A 56 -6.62 11.00 -1.10
C GLY A 56 -5.20 11.51 -1.27
N ALA A 57 -4.55 11.91 -0.17
CA ALA A 57 -3.26 12.61 -0.21
C ALA A 57 -2.12 11.72 -0.75
N LEU A 58 -1.39 12.27 -1.73
CA LEU A 58 -0.25 11.64 -2.40
C LEU A 58 1.00 11.73 -1.53
N TYR A 59 1.15 10.85 -0.54
CA TYR A 59 2.44 10.70 0.16
C TYR A 59 3.45 9.92 -0.69
N TYR A 60 2.96 9.03 -1.55
CA TYR A 60 3.76 8.16 -2.40
C TYR A 60 3.62 8.55 -3.86
N THR A 61 4.73 8.49 -4.59
CA THR A 61 4.72 8.67 -6.04
C THR A 61 4.12 7.44 -6.72
N THR A 62 3.76 7.57 -8.00
CA THR A 62 3.29 6.42 -8.80
C THR A 62 4.32 5.29 -8.82
N MET A 63 5.62 5.62 -8.83
CA MET A 63 6.70 4.62 -8.82
C MET A 63 6.76 3.87 -7.48
N ASP A 64 6.64 4.58 -6.36
CA ASP A 64 6.57 3.96 -5.04
C ASP A 64 5.38 3.01 -4.93
N LEU A 65 4.22 3.42 -5.44
CA LEU A 65 3.00 2.60 -5.44
C LEU A 65 3.14 1.32 -6.27
N GLN A 66 3.84 1.37 -7.40
CA GLN A 66 4.16 0.18 -8.18
C GLN A 66 5.00 -0.81 -7.37
N VAL A 67 6.07 -0.34 -6.72
CA VAL A 67 6.94 -1.18 -5.88
C VAL A 67 6.16 -1.80 -4.71
N ILE A 68 5.32 -1.01 -4.04
CA ILE A 68 4.45 -1.50 -2.95
C ILE A 68 3.51 -2.58 -3.48
N GLY A 69 2.86 -2.34 -4.61
CA GLY A 69 1.92 -3.28 -5.23
C GLY A 69 2.57 -4.59 -5.65
N GLU A 70 3.79 -4.55 -6.18
CA GLU A 70 4.57 -5.76 -6.50
C GLU A 70 4.88 -6.60 -5.26
N LYS A 71 5.31 -5.96 -4.17
CA LYS A 71 5.57 -6.66 -2.90
C LYS A 71 4.31 -7.26 -2.30
N LEU A 72 3.18 -6.56 -2.35
CA LEU A 72 1.88 -7.08 -1.91
C LEU A 72 1.44 -8.31 -2.72
N ARG A 73 1.58 -8.26 -4.05
CA ARG A 73 1.28 -9.40 -4.92
C ARG A 73 2.18 -10.60 -4.63
N ALA A 74 3.46 -10.38 -4.35
CA ALA A 74 4.38 -11.44 -3.98
C ALA A 74 4.04 -12.08 -2.62
N HIS A 75 3.45 -11.31 -1.69
CA HIS A 75 3.04 -11.80 -0.37
C HIS A 75 1.67 -12.50 -0.35
N ALA A 76 0.83 -12.27 -1.35
CA ALA A 76 -0.49 -12.89 -1.50
C ALA A 76 -0.45 -14.28 -2.19
N LYS A 77 0.75 -14.79 -2.50
CA LYS A 77 0.99 -16.10 -3.13
C LYS A 77 1.41 -17.13 -2.07
#